data_AF-A0A2N7W6P6-F1
#
_entry.id   AF-A0A2N7W6P6-F1
#
_cell.length_a   1.000
_cell.length_b   1.000
_cell.length_c   1.000
_cell.angle_alpha   90.00
_cell.angle_beta   90.00
_cell.angle_gamma   90.00
#
_symmetry.space_group_name_H-M   'P 1'
#
loop_
_entity.id
_entity.type
_entity.pdbx_description
1 polymer ?
#
loop_
_entity_poly.entity_id
_entity_poly.type
_entity_poly.pdbx_seq_one_letter_code
_entity_poly.pdbx_strand_id
1 'polypeptide(L)'
;MKDMKRALQGAMASTTMPELSRYVARLESDVDHASRQAYRDDQATYDEGMQKLKQQLAVVDEAIRANDMNEAKQDLRKINVTRKHYHDLLN
;
A
#
# COMPACT_ATOMS: atom_id res chain seq x y z
N MET A 1 5.50 6.17 5.52
CA MET A 1 4.02 6.30 5.64
C MET A 1 3.40 7.46 4.86
N LYS A 2 3.98 8.68 4.84
CA LYS A 2 3.37 9.83 4.15
C LYS A 2 3.29 9.67 2.62
N ASP A 3 4.35 9.20 1.97
CA ASP A 3 4.36 9.01 0.51
C ASP A 3 3.43 7.87 0.08
N MET A 4 3.44 6.76 0.82
CA MET A 4 2.43 5.70 0.67
C MET A 4 1.01 6.24 0.72
N LYS A 5 0.68 7.13 1.67
CA LYS A 5 -0.65 7.75 1.76
C LYS A 5 -0.99 8.52 0.47
N ARG A 6 -0.04 9.27 -0.09
CA ARG A 6 -0.24 10.04 -1.33
C ARG A 6 -0.46 9.12 -2.53
N ALA A 7 0.37 8.09 -2.67
CA ALA A 7 0.23 7.10 -3.74
C ALA A 7 -1.15 6.40 -3.66
N LEU A 8 -1.56 5.99 -2.46
CA LEU A 8 -2.85 5.35 -2.22
C LEU A 8 -4.03 6.29 -2.53
N GLN A 9 -3.94 7.57 -2.16
CA GLN A 9 -4.94 8.57 -2.54
C GLN A 9 -5.03 8.77 -4.06
N GLY A 10 -3.89 8.80 -4.76
CA GLY A 10 -3.85 8.85 -6.22
C GLY A 10 -4.49 7.63 -6.87
N ALA A 11 -4.19 6.42 -6.38
CA ALA A 11 -4.79 5.18 -6.87
C ALA A 11 -6.32 5.16 -6.66
N MET A 12 -6.79 5.62 -5.50
CA MET A 12 -8.22 5.72 -5.20
C MET A 12 -8.95 6.74 -6.08
N ALA A 13 -8.30 7.85 -6.42
CA ALA A 13 -8.84 8.90 -7.28
C ALA A 13 -8.74 8.59 -8.79
N SER A 14 -7.98 7.56 -9.16
CA SER A 14 -7.76 7.18 -10.56
C SER A 14 -9.07 6.77 -11.23
N THR A 15 -9.29 7.20 -12.47
CA THR A 15 -10.50 6.87 -13.23
C THR A 15 -10.24 5.85 -14.33
N THR A 16 -8.97 5.62 -14.65
CA THR A 16 -8.51 4.67 -15.66
C THR A 16 -7.57 3.63 -15.05
N MET A 17 -7.54 2.42 -15.65
CA MET A 17 -6.66 1.36 -15.19
C MET A 17 -5.18 1.76 -15.27
N PRO A 18 -4.68 2.41 -16.34
CA PRO A 18 -3.29 2.85 -16.41
C PRO A 18 -2.90 3.85 -15.31
N GLU A 19 -3.79 4.77 -14.94
CA GLU A 19 -3.55 5.68 -13.81
C GLU A 19 -3.46 4.90 -12.49
N LEU A 20 -4.41 3.99 -12.26
CA LEU A 20 -4.45 3.17 -11.05
C LEU A 20 -3.16 2.34 -10.93
N SER A 21 -2.78 1.62 -11.99
CA SER A 21 -1.56 0.81 -12.01
C SER A 21 -0.31 1.64 -11.73
N ARG A 22 -0.21 2.87 -12.27
CA ARG A 22 0.93 3.75 -12.01
C ARG A 22 1.04 4.13 -10.53
N TYR A 23 -0.08 4.44 -9.89
CA TYR A 23 -0.07 4.78 -8.46
C TYR A 23 0.16 3.56 -7.57
N VAL A 24 -0.36 2.39 -7.96
CA VAL A 24 -0.09 1.13 -7.24
C VAL A 24 1.38 0.75 -7.32
N ALA A 25 2.00 0.81 -8.50
CA ALA A 25 3.44 0.58 -8.66
C ALA A 25 4.29 1.55 -7.81
N ARG A 26 3.86 2.82 -7.70
CA ARG A 26 4.49 3.78 -6.78
C ARG A 26 4.34 3.37 -5.32
N LEU A 27 3.16 2.92 -4.92
CA LEU A 27 2.89 2.46 -3.56
C LEU A 27 3.74 1.23 -3.21
N GLU A 28 3.90 0.29 -4.14
CA GLU A 28 4.79 -0.87 -3.98
C GLU A 28 6.24 -0.44 -3.76
N SER A 29 6.73 0.48 -4.61
CA SER A 29 8.09 1.03 -4.46
C SER A 29 8.28 1.73 -3.11
N ASP A 30 7.29 2.50 -2.65
CA ASP A 30 7.33 3.17 -1.35
C ASP A 30 7.37 2.15 -0.20
N VAL A 31 6.59 1.05 -0.27
CA VAL A 31 6.58 -0.03 0.74
C VAL A 31 7.91 -0.79 0.72
N ASP A 32 8.45 -1.09 -0.44
CA ASP A 32 9.74 -1.78 -0.54
C ASP A 32 10.88 -0.93 -0.01
N HIS A 33 10.93 0.35 -0.38
CA HIS A 33 11.94 1.27 0.13
C HIS A 33 11.84 1.39 1.65
N ALA A 34 10.63 1.59 2.18
CA ALA A 34 10.40 1.70 3.61
C ALA A 34 10.75 0.41 4.36
N SER A 35 10.43 -0.77 3.81
CA SER A 35 10.72 -2.06 4.44
C SER A 35 12.22 -2.37 4.60
N ARG A 36 13.08 -1.63 3.90
CA ARG A 36 14.55 -1.76 4.02
C ARG A 36 15.15 -0.79 5.04
N GLN A 37 14.35 0.13 5.56
CA GLN A 37 14.80 1.11 6.54
C GLN A 37 14.66 0.52 7.95
N ALA A 38 15.69 0.73 8.77
CA ALA A 38 15.60 0.42 10.19
C ALA A 38 14.68 1.43 10.89
N TYR A 39 13.74 0.91 11.68
CA TYR A 39 12.86 1.67 12.55
C TYR A 39 13.41 1.63 13.97
N ARG A 40 13.62 2.80 14.59
CA ARG A 40 14.42 2.91 15.83
C ARG A 40 13.71 2.41 17.08
N ASP A 41 12.37 2.48 17.09
CA ASP A 41 11.59 2.24 18.30
C ASP A 41 11.11 0.77 18.37
N ASP A 42 10.15 0.40 17.52
CA ASP A 42 9.64 -0.96 17.43
C ASP A 42 9.79 -1.53 16.02
N GLN A 43 10.98 -2.08 15.76
CA GLN A 43 11.32 -2.72 14.48
C GLN A 43 10.40 -3.91 14.17
N ALA A 44 10.02 -4.70 15.18
CA ALA A 44 9.23 -5.91 14.97
C ALA A 44 7.82 -5.57 14.47
N THR A 45 7.15 -4.62 15.14
CA THR A 45 5.83 -4.11 14.71
C THR A 45 5.91 -3.43 13.34
N TYR A 46 7.00 -2.71 13.06
CA TYR A 46 7.23 -2.10 11.75
C TYR A 46 7.36 -3.13 10.63
N ASP A 47 8.20 -4.15 10.83
CA ASP A 47 8.43 -5.23 9.86
C ASP A 47 7.16 -6.03 9.59
N GLU A 48 6.39 -6.33 10.64
CA GLU A 48 5.09 -6.98 10.50
C GLU A 48 4.14 -6.14 9.63
N GLY A 49 4.07 -4.82 9.91
CA GLY A 49 3.28 -3.90 9.13
C GLY A 49 3.70 -3.83 7.66
N MET A 50 5.01 -3.78 7.40
CA MET A 50 5.54 -3.78 6.04
C MET A 50 5.24 -5.09 5.31
N GLN A 51 5.41 -6.24 5.95
CA GLN A 51 5.09 -7.54 5.37
C GLN A 51 3.60 -7.64 5.01
N LYS A 52 2.72 -7.18 5.90
CA LYS A 52 1.27 -7.20 5.67
C LYS A 52 0.85 -6.29 4.53
N LEU A 53 1.46 -5.11 4.41
CA LEU A 53 1.25 -4.21 3.27
C LEU A 53 1.68 -4.87 1.95
N LYS A 54 2.84 -5.56 1.91
CA LYS A 54 3.29 -6.29 0.71
C LYS A 54 2.32 -7.39 0.29
N GLN A 55 1.82 -8.17 1.26
CA GLN A 55 0.85 -9.22 0.98
C GLN A 55 -0.46 -8.66 0.39
N GLN A 56 -0.97 -7.55 0.95
CA GLN A 56 -2.17 -6.92 0.42
C GLN A 56 -1.96 -6.28 -0.95
N LEU A 57 -0.76 -5.74 -1.21
CA LEU A 57 -0.41 -5.21 -2.52
C LEU A 57 -0.43 -6.29 -3.60
N ALA A 58 0.06 -7.50 -3.30
CA ALA A 58 -0.02 -8.63 -4.24
C ALA A 58 -1.47 -8.94 -4.66
N VAL A 59 -2.44 -8.82 -3.75
CA VAL A 59 -3.87 -9.02 -4.06
C VAL A 59 -4.41 -7.91 -4.96
N VAL A 60 -4.04 -6.65 -4.70
CA VAL A 60 -4.39 -5.53 -5.60
C VAL A 60 -3.80 -5.76 -7.00
N ASP A 61 -2.59 -6.30 -7.06
CA ASP A 61 -1.87 -6.59 -8.29
C ASP A 61 -2.56 -7.69 -9.12
N GLU A 62 -3.12 -8.71 -8.46
CA GLU A 62 -3.96 -9.72 -9.11
C GLU A 62 -5.23 -9.08 -9.70
N ALA A 63 -5.91 -8.21 -8.96
CA ALA A 63 -7.09 -7.49 -9.45
C ALA A 63 -6.77 -6.58 -10.64
N ILE A 64 -5.62 -5.89 -10.63
CA ILE A 64 -5.12 -5.10 -11.76
C ILE A 64 -4.88 -5.97 -12.98
N ARG A 65 -4.25 -7.15 -12.82
CA ARG A 65 -4.01 -8.09 -13.92
C ARG A 65 -5.30 -8.67 -14.49
N ALA A 66 -6.32 -8.85 -13.64
CA ALA A 66 -7.67 -9.20 -14.05
C ALA A 66 -8.45 -8.04 -14.69
N ASN A 67 -7.86 -6.84 -14.75
CA ASN A 67 -8.49 -5.61 -15.21
C ASN A 67 -9.75 -5.23 -14.40
N ASP A 68 -9.82 -5.64 -13.14
CA ASP A 68 -10.91 -5.30 -12.23
C ASP A 68 -10.55 -4.08 -11.36
N MET A 69 -11.00 -2.90 -11.82
CA MET A 69 -10.76 -1.65 -11.09
C MET A 69 -11.50 -1.60 -9.75
N ASN A 70 -12.67 -2.22 -9.66
CA ASN A 70 -13.51 -2.13 -8.48
C ASN A 70 -12.90 -2.97 -7.36
N GLU A 71 -12.47 -4.20 -7.68
CA GLU A 71 -11.77 -5.07 -6.76
C GLU A 71 -10.44 -4.45 -6.32
N ALA A 72 -9.63 -3.95 -7.26
CA ALA A 72 -8.38 -3.27 -6.93
C ALA A 72 -8.60 -2.09 -5.96
N LYS A 73 -9.63 -1.26 -6.19
CA LYS A 73 -9.99 -0.15 -5.28
C LYS A 73 -10.52 -0.62 -3.93
N GLN A 74 -11.26 -1.72 -3.90
CA GLN A 74 -11.74 -2.32 -2.65
C GLN A 74 -10.56 -2.81 -1.80
N ASP A 75 -9.57 -3.45 -2.43
CA ASP A 75 -8.38 -3.92 -1.73
C ASP A 75 -7.45 -2.78 -1.31
N LEU A 76 -7.32 -1.73 -2.13
CA LEU A 76 -6.63 -0.50 -1.72
C LEU A 76 -7.24 0.13 -0.46
N ARG A 77 -8.56 0.07 -0.27
CA ARG A 77 -9.19 0.54 0.99
C ARG A 77 -8.71 -0.27 2.19
N LYS A 78 -8.55 -1.59 2.05
CA LYS A 78 -8.01 -2.46 3.11
C LYS A 78 -6.56 -2.08 3.43
N ILE A 79 -5.74 -1.83 2.40
CA ILE A 79 -4.36 -1.35 2.57
C ILE A 79 -4.33 -0.03 3.37
N ASN A 80 -5.24 0.90 3.09
CA ASN A 80 -5.27 2.17 3.83
C ASN A 80 -5.61 1.96 5.31
N VAL A 81 -6.48 1.01 5.65
CA VAL A 81 -6.78 0.64 7.05
C VAL A 81 -5.54 0.07 7.72
N THR A 82 -4.88 -0.90 7.10
CA THR A 82 -3.64 -1.51 7.62
C THR A 82 -2.53 -0.48 7.79
N ARG A 83 -2.29 0.36 6.79
CA ARG A 83 -1.30 1.45 6.86
C ARG A 83 -1.58 2.41 8.03
N LYS A 84 -2.85 2.76 8.27
CA LYS A 84 -3.23 3.60 9.43
C LYS A 84 -2.93 2.88 10.73
N HIS A 85 -3.37 1.64 10.87
CA HIS A 85 -3.17 0.85 12.08
C HIS A 85 -1.68 0.79 12.50
N TYR A 86 -0.78 0.39 11.60
CA TYR A 86 0.65 0.35 11.95
C TYR A 86 1.28 1.74 12.06
N HIS A 87 0.73 2.77 11.41
CA HIS A 87 1.19 4.14 11.67
C HIS A 87 0.83 4.60 13.08
N ASP A 88 -0.37 4.25 13.56
CA ASP A 88 -0.86 4.63 14.88
C ASP A 88 -0.16 3.82 16.00
N LEU A 89 0.24 2.56 15.74
CA LEU A 89 1.04 1.76 16.68
C LEU A 89 2.47 2.25 16.86
N LEU A 90 3.02 2.95 15.86
CA LEU A 90 4.43 3.36 15.81
C LEU A 90 4.64 4.86 16.03
N ASN A 91 3.56 5.61 16.30
CA ASN A 91 3.55 7.07 16.55
C ASN A 91 3.43 7.40 18.03
#